data_AF-A0A923CGE4-F1
#
_entry.id   AF-A0A923CGE4-F1
#
_cell.length_a   1.000
_cell.length_b   1.000
_cell.length_c   1.000
_cell.angle_alpha   90.00
_cell.angle_beta   90.00
_cell.angle_gamma   90.00
#
_symmetry.space_group_name_H-M   'P 1'
#
loop_
_entity.id
_entity.type
_entity.pdbx_description
1 polymer ?
#
loop_
_entity_poly.entity_id
_entity_poly.type
_entity_poly.pdbx_seq_one_letter_code
_entity_poly.pdbx_strand_id
1 'polypeptide(L)'
;MLKVLAMAMVMMVFGTTIAGAPVLQKKPNPEADRILLKVRQLQIVDQMLPVLLTKEQIKKLLPIIEKWRQKELDLEKKELEKLKEFEPKLDKALKEAIGGEQKTPRTEFTEEWLRMQNAFVLGRQVLRGSSSHEMYEKLKEICNEGQMKSVENAIDPRLFGKTDPESLTAEAKSKMWIQEVLLDRASYDILVDMSR
;
A
#
# COMPACT_ATOMS: atom_id res chain seq x y z
N MET A 1 -11.89 35.27 -9.45
CA MET A 1 -10.83 34.53 -10.18
C MET A 1 -11.24 33.06 -10.17
N LEU A 2 -12.17 32.61 -11.00
CA LEU A 2 -12.11 32.27 -12.43
C LEU A 2 -11.11 31.15 -12.79
N LYS A 3 -11.69 29.99 -13.17
CA LYS A 3 -11.25 28.85 -14.01
C LYS A 3 -11.56 27.52 -13.29
N VAL A 4 -12.80 27.01 -13.28
CA VAL A 4 -13.58 26.37 -14.35
C VAL A 4 -12.83 25.21 -15.03
N LEU A 5 -13.32 24.00 -14.75
CA LEU A 5 -13.07 22.75 -15.46
C LEU A 5 -13.08 22.98 -16.98
N ALA A 6 -11.96 22.69 -17.63
CA ALA A 6 -11.89 22.60 -19.08
C ALA A 6 -12.12 21.15 -19.52
N MET A 7 -13.33 20.92 -20.00
CA MET A 7 -13.67 19.88 -20.96
C MET A 7 -12.83 20.06 -22.23
N ALA A 8 -12.19 19.01 -22.71
CA ALA A 8 -11.65 18.94 -24.06
C ALA A 8 -12.05 17.59 -24.70
N MET A 9 -13.25 17.60 -25.27
CA MET A 9 -13.56 16.79 -26.45
C MET A 9 -13.06 17.57 -27.69
N VAL A 10 -12.76 16.84 -28.76
CA VAL A 10 -12.43 17.26 -30.15
C VAL A 10 -10.94 17.16 -30.53
N MET A 11 -10.58 16.05 -31.19
CA MET A 11 -10.44 16.02 -32.66
C MET A 11 -10.45 14.58 -33.17
N MET A 12 -11.48 14.25 -33.96
CA MET A 12 -11.32 13.30 -35.07
C MET A 12 -10.23 13.84 -35.98
N VAL A 13 -9.11 13.13 -36.08
CA VAL A 13 -8.23 13.20 -37.26
C VAL A 13 -8.49 11.94 -38.07
N PHE A 14 -9.00 12.15 -39.27
CA PHE A 14 -9.13 11.15 -40.31
C PHE A 14 -7.79 10.41 -40.54
N GLY A 15 -7.91 9.10 -40.72
CA GLY A 15 -6.95 8.16 -41.31
C GLY A 15 -5.50 8.60 -41.48
N THR A 16 -4.62 8.06 -40.62
CA THR A 16 -3.33 7.52 -41.07
C THR A 16 -3.09 6.18 -40.37
N THR A 17 -2.72 5.19 -41.16
CA THR A 17 -2.34 3.84 -40.77
C THR A 17 -1.21 3.87 -39.75
N ILE A 18 -1.52 3.74 -38.46
CA ILE A 18 -0.49 3.42 -37.46
C ILE A 18 -0.33 1.90 -37.48
N ALA A 19 0.64 1.45 -38.27
CA ALA A 19 1.22 0.12 -38.15
C ALA A 19 1.51 -0.16 -36.67
N GLY A 20 1.09 -1.33 -36.19
CA GLY A 20 1.15 -1.69 -34.79
C GLY A 20 2.52 -1.45 -34.19
N ALA A 21 2.66 -0.40 -33.40
CA ALA A 21 3.74 -0.31 -32.44
C ALA A 21 3.49 -1.44 -31.41
N PRO A 22 4.43 -2.37 -31.21
CA PRO A 22 4.29 -3.36 -30.15
C PRO A 22 4.20 -2.59 -28.83
N VAL A 23 3.09 -2.77 -28.13
CA VAL A 23 2.97 -2.34 -26.74
C VAL A 23 4.13 -2.99 -26.00
N LEU A 24 5.08 -2.18 -25.53
CA LEU A 24 6.18 -2.60 -24.65
C LEU A 24 5.55 -3.17 -23.39
N GLN A 25 5.24 -4.47 -23.40
CA GLN A 25 4.99 -5.23 -22.18
C GLN A 25 6.32 -5.30 -21.46
N LYS A 26 6.56 -4.33 -20.56
CA LYS A 26 7.71 -4.34 -19.66
C LYS A 26 7.56 -5.60 -18.80
N LYS A 27 8.29 -6.66 -19.16
CA LYS A 27 8.36 -7.86 -18.33
C LYS A 27 8.80 -7.43 -16.92
N PRO A 28 8.24 -8.03 -15.86
CA PRO A 28 8.80 -7.89 -14.52
C PRO A 28 10.31 -8.12 -14.60
N ASN A 29 11.12 -7.21 -14.05
CA ASN A 29 12.56 -7.35 -14.01
C ASN A 29 12.95 -7.73 -12.58
N PRO A 30 13.19 -9.02 -12.29
CA PRO A 30 13.50 -9.48 -10.94
C PRO A 30 14.73 -8.81 -10.34
N GLU A 31 15.69 -8.37 -11.18
CA GLU A 31 16.86 -7.64 -10.72
C GLU A 31 16.51 -6.24 -10.24
N ALA A 32 15.62 -5.55 -10.96
CA ALA A 32 15.12 -4.24 -10.53
C ALA A 32 14.35 -4.36 -9.21
N ASP A 33 13.47 -5.36 -9.07
CA ASP A 33 12.71 -5.60 -7.84
C ASP A 33 13.64 -5.87 -6.64
N ARG A 34 14.69 -6.66 -6.85
CA ARG A 34 15.71 -6.93 -5.83
C ARG A 34 16.45 -5.65 -5.41
N ILE A 35 16.82 -4.79 -6.35
CA ILE A 35 17.51 -3.52 -6.06
C ILE A 35 16.58 -2.58 -5.29
N LEU A 36 15.33 -2.45 -5.73
CA LEU A 36 14.32 -1.62 -5.06
C LEU A 36 14.04 -2.11 -3.63
N LEU A 37 14.01 -3.44 -3.42
CA LEU A 37 13.91 -4.00 -2.07
C LEU A 37 15.07 -3.56 -1.18
N LYS A 38 16.32 -3.61 -1.67
CA LYS A 38 17.49 -3.15 -0.90
C LYS A 38 17.41 -1.65 -0.56
N VAL A 39 16.96 -0.83 -1.51
CA VAL A 39 16.73 0.60 -1.27
C VAL A 39 15.70 0.79 -0.15
N ARG A 40 14.59 0.04 -0.22
CA ARG A 40 13.55 0.10 0.82
C ARG A 40 14.05 -0.38 2.18
N GLN A 41 14.81 -1.47 2.23
CA GLN A 41 15.43 -1.96 3.46
C GLN A 41 16.35 -0.91 4.08
N LEU A 42 17.17 -0.23 3.28
CA LEU A 42 18.04 0.83 3.76
C LEU A 42 17.23 2.02 4.33
N GLN A 43 16.15 2.42 3.68
CA GLN A 43 15.26 3.47 4.18
C GLN A 43 14.60 3.09 5.52
N ILE A 44 14.15 1.85 5.67
CA ILE A 44 13.58 1.35 6.93
C ILE A 44 14.61 1.42 8.04
N VAL A 45 15.84 0.96 7.78
CA VAL A 45 16.93 1.02 8.77
C VAL A 45 17.21 2.46 9.17
N ASP A 46 17.34 3.37 8.21
CA ASP A 46 17.55 4.81 8.44
C ASP A 46 16.48 5.41 9.35
N GLN A 47 15.21 5.04 9.15
CA GLN A 47 14.08 5.49 9.95
C GLN A 47 13.95 4.79 11.32
N MET A 48 14.57 3.62 11.50
CA MET A 48 14.57 2.89 12.76
C MET A 48 15.73 3.27 13.69
N LEU A 49 16.91 3.55 13.15
CA LEU A 49 18.13 3.80 13.93
C LEU A 49 17.96 4.91 14.98
N PRO A 50 17.32 6.07 14.70
CA PRO A 50 17.14 7.14 15.69
C PRO A 50 16.28 6.77 16.90
N VAL A 51 15.45 5.72 16.79
CA VAL A 51 14.61 5.23 17.88
C VAL A 51 15.43 4.43 18.90
N LEU A 52 16.60 3.91 18.50
CA LEU A 52 17.51 3.18 19.39
C LEU A 52 16.81 2.04 20.14
N LEU A 53 15.98 1.26 19.45
CA LEU A 53 15.34 0.09 20.04
C LEU A 53 16.39 -0.93 20.46
N THR A 54 16.31 -1.40 21.71
CA THR A 54 17.17 -2.48 22.20
C THR A 54 16.75 -3.82 21.61
N LYS A 55 17.68 -4.79 21.59
CA LYS A 55 17.37 -6.17 21.14
C LYS A 55 16.16 -6.76 21.86
N GLU A 56 16.06 -6.56 23.17
CA GLU A 56 14.95 -7.07 23.98
C GLU A 56 13.62 -6.37 23.68
N GLN A 57 13.63 -5.07 23.37
CA GLN A 57 12.44 -4.37 22.89
C GLN A 57 12.00 -4.91 21.53
N ILE A 58 12.94 -5.14 20.60
CA ILE A 58 12.65 -5.70 19.28
C ILE A 58 12.05 -7.12 19.41
N LYS A 59 12.63 -7.99 20.26
CA LYS A 59 12.09 -9.34 20.50
C LYS A 59 10.65 -9.33 20.99
N LYS A 60 10.23 -8.31 21.75
CA LYS A 60 8.84 -8.15 22.21
C LYS A 60 7.90 -7.68 21.09
N LEU A 61 8.42 -6.95 20.09
CA LEU A 61 7.64 -6.46 18.95
C LEU A 61 7.44 -7.53 17.88
N LEU A 62 8.45 -8.36 17.61
CA LEU A 62 8.45 -9.37 16.53
C LEU A 62 7.19 -10.27 16.51
N PRO A 63 6.70 -10.85 17.62
CA PRO A 63 5.49 -11.68 17.61
C PRO A 63 4.23 -10.91 17.19
N ILE A 64 4.16 -9.63 17.53
CA ILE A 64 3.01 -8.76 17.21
C ILE A 64 3.04 -8.40 15.73
N ILE A 65 4.23 -8.09 15.20
CA ILE A 65 4.42 -7.83 13.77
C ILE A 65 4.05 -9.08 12.96
N GLU A 66 4.48 -10.26 13.40
CA GLU A 66 4.16 -11.52 12.71
C GLU A 66 2.65 -11.80 12.69
N LYS A 67 1.96 -11.58 13.82
CA LYS A 67 0.49 -11.66 13.89
C LYS A 67 -0.18 -10.77 12.85
N TRP A 68 0.32 -9.55 12.63
CA TRP A 68 -0.25 -8.63 11.65
C TRP A 68 0.08 -9.00 10.21
N ARG A 69 1.30 -9.47 9.94
CA ARG A 69 1.69 -10.04 8.64
C ARG A 69 0.78 -11.20 8.25
N GLN A 70 0.46 -12.10 9.20
CA GLN A 70 -0.45 -13.20 8.93
C GLN A 70 -1.87 -12.71 8.58
N LYS A 71 -2.37 -11.69 9.27
CA LYS A 71 -3.69 -11.10 8.96
C LYS A 71 -3.73 -10.43 7.59
N GLU A 72 -2.64 -9.79 7.17
CA GLU A 72 -2.52 -9.24 5.81
C GLU A 72 -2.58 -10.35 4.76
N LEU A 73 -1.81 -11.43 4.94
CA LEU A 73 -1.86 -12.59 4.06
C LEU A 73 -3.25 -13.23 4.00
N ASP A 74 -3.95 -13.32 5.12
CA ASP A 74 -5.31 -13.87 5.17
C ASP A 74 -6.32 -12.96 4.46
N LEU A 75 -6.14 -11.64 4.53
CA LEU A 75 -6.94 -10.68 3.78
C LEU A 75 -6.66 -10.81 2.27
N GLU A 76 -5.39 -10.84 1.85
CA GLU A 76 -5.00 -11.02 0.45
C GLU A 76 -5.56 -12.32 -0.15
N LYS A 77 -5.57 -13.41 0.61
CA LYS A 77 -6.20 -14.67 0.19
C LYS A 77 -7.69 -14.51 -0.07
N LYS A 78 -8.43 -13.85 0.83
CA LYS A 78 -9.88 -13.59 0.66
C LYS A 78 -10.15 -12.70 -0.54
N GLU A 79 -9.31 -11.68 -0.77
CA GLU A 79 -9.41 -10.82 -1.95
C GLU A 79 -9.17 -11.61 -3.24
N LEU A 80 -8.15 -12.47 -3.26
CA LEU A 80 -7.85 -13.34 -4.40
C LEU A 80 -8.98 -14.33 -4.69
N GLU A 81 -9.58 -14.93 -3.67
CA GLU A 81 -10.74 -15.81 -3.81
C GLU A 81 -11.91 -15.07 -4.49
N LYS A 82 -12.19 -13.83 -4.07
CA LYS A 82 -13.23 -13.00 -4.69
C LYS A 82 -12.91 -12.61 -6.13
N LEU A 83 -11.64 -12.31 -6.42
CA LEU A 83 -11.20 -12.04 -7.79
C LEU A 83 -11.36 -13.27 -8.70
N LYS A 84 -11.02 -14.47 -8.21
CA LYS A 84 -11.22 -15.73 -8.95
C LYS A 84 -12.68 -16.04 -9.20
N GLU A 85 -13.57 -15.74 -8.25
CA GLU A 85 -15.02 -15.84 -8.45
C GLU A 85 -15.52 -14.87 -9.53
N PHE A 86 -14.90 -13.69 -9.64
CA PHE A 86 -15.29 -12.64 -10.60
C PHE A 86 -14.67 -12.83 -12.00
N GLU A 87 -13.51 -13.47 -12.09
CA GLU A 87 -12.71 -13.65 -13.32
C GLU A 87 -13.51 -14.20 -14.51
N PRO A 88 -14.36 -15.25 -14.39
CA PRO A 88 -15.15 -15.75 -15.51
C PRO A 88 -16.11 -14.71 -16.12
N LYS A 89 -16.66 -13.81 -15.29
CA LYS A 89 -17.52 -12.71 -15.76
C LYS A 89 -16.72 -11.68 -16.53
N LEU A 90 -15.51 -11.38 -16.07
CA LEU A 90 -14.58 -10.48 -16.75
C LEU A 90 -14.16 -11.05 -18.10
N ASP A 91 -13.78 -12.32 -18.17
CA ASP A 91 -13.39 -12.99 -19.41
C ASP A 91 -14.51 -12.98 -20.45
N LYS A 92 -15.74 -13.28 -20.02
CA LYS A 92 -16.92 -13.22 -20.87
C LYS A 92 -17.13 -11.81 -21.43
N ALA A 93 -17.10 -10.80 -20.56
CA ALA A 93 -17.35 -9.42 -20.96
C ALA A 93 -16.25 -8.88 -21.89
N LEU A 94 -14.98 -9.27 -21.69
CA LEU A 94 -13.88 -8.95 -22.60
C LEU A 94 -14.08 -9.60 -23.98
N LYS A 95 -14.49 -10.86 -24.02
CA LYS A 95 -14.75 -11.58 -25.28
C LYS A 95 -15.89 -10.93 -26.07
N GLU A 96 -16.98 -10.55 -25.40
CA GLU A 96 -18.13 -9.85 -26.02
C GLU A 96 -17.74 -8.46 -26.54
N ALA A 97 -16.95 -7.69 -25.76
CA ALA A 97 -16.50 -6.36 -26.15
C ALA A 97 -15.55 -6.39 -27.37
N ILE A 98 -14.59 -7.32 -27.40
CA ILE A 98 -13.63 -7.47 -28.50
C ILE A 98 -14.29 -8.09 -29.74
N GLY A 99 -15.27 -8.98 -29.55
CA GLY A 99 -16.00 -9.68 -30.61
C GLY A 99 -16.92 -8.80 -31.47
N GLY A 100 -16.98 -7.49 -31.20
CA GLY A 100 -17.66 -6.53 -32.08
C GLY A 100 -19.09 -6.17 -31.68
N GLU A 101 -19.61 -6.61 -30.52
CA GLU A 101 -20.94 -6.22 -30.06
C GLU A 101 -21.03 -4.77 -29.56
N GLN A 102 -19.92 -4.00 -29.54
CA GLN A 102 -19.82 -2.60 -29.09
C GLN A 102 -20.49 -2.30 -27.73
N LYS A 103 -20.71 -3.31 -26.89
CA LYS A 103 -21.25 -3.12 -25.54
C LYS A 103 -20.15 -3.44 -24.56
N THR A 104 -19.51 -2.39 -24.05
CA THR A 104 -18.82 -2.46 -22.76
C THR A 104 -19.80 -3.01 -21.71
N PRO A 105 -19.31 -3.73 -20.68
CA PRO A 105 -20.16 -4.38 -19.70
C PRO A 105 -21.24 -3.42 -19.15
N ARG A 106 -22.48 -3.90 -19.06
CA ARG A 106 -23.64 -3.16 -18.51
C ARG A 106 -23.32 -2.63 -17.10
N THR A 107 -24.05 -1.59 -16.69
CA THR A 107 -23.95 -0.93 -15.37
C THR A 107 -23.76 -1.91 -14.20
N GLU A 108 -24.45 -3.05 -14.21
CA GLU A 108 -24.37 -4.10 -13.19
C GLU A 108 -22.95 -4.69 -12.98
N PHE A 109 -22.18 -4.92 -14.06
CA PHE A 109 -20.80 -5.39 -13.95
C PHE A 109 -19.92 -4.33 -13.28
N THR A 110 -20.06 -3.08 -13.70
CA THR A 110 -19.31 -1.95 -13.14
C THR A 110 -19.66 -1.73 -11.67
N GLU A 111 -20.93 -1.87 -11.29
CA GLU A 111 -21.38 -1.77 -9.90
C GLU A 111 -20.87 -2.92 -9.02
N GLU A 112 -20.84 -4.16 -9.53
CA GLU A 112 -20.26 -5.30 -8.82
C GLU A 112 -18.75 -5.10 -8.61
N TRP A 113 -18.03 -4.70 -9.67
CA TRP A 113 -16.60 -4.39 -9.60
C TRP A 113 -16.29 -3.27 -8.61
N LEU A 114 -17.03 -2.15 -8.66
CA LEU A 114 -16.87 -1.03 -7.74
C LEU A 114 -17.15 -1.43 -6.29
N ARG A 115 -18.19 -2.24 -6.05
CA ARG A 115 -18.46 -2.78 -4.70
C ARG A 115 -17.31 -3.62 -4.18
N MET A 116 -16.74 -4.49 -5.02
CA MET A 116 -15.60 -5.32 -4.65
C MET A 116 -14.35 -4.48 -4.35
N GLN A 117 -14.02 -3.50 -5.22
CA GLN A 117 -12.91 -2.58 -4.97
C GLN A 117 -13.07 -1.83 -3.65
N ASN A 118 -14.26 -1.28 -3.38
CA ASN A 118 -14.53 -0.57 -2.14
C ASN A 118 -14.39 -1.48 -0.92
N ALA A 119 -14.86 -2.73 -1.01
CA ALA A 119 -14.69 -3.70 0.06
C ALA A 119 -13.20 -4.01 0.34
N PHE A 120 -12.38 -4.16 -0.69
CA PHE A 120 -10.93 -4.38 -0.54
C PHE A 120 -10.24 -3.17 0.10
N VAL A 121 -10.54 -1.96 -0.39
CA VAL A 121 -9.98 -0.72 0.17
C VAL A 121 -10.35 -0.57 1.65
N LEU A 122 -11.64 -0.76 1.99
CA LEU A 122 -12.11 -0.68 3.37
C LEU A 122 -11.47 -1.75 4.26
N GLY A 123 -11.40 -3.00 3.79
CA GLY A 123 -10.77 -4.10 4.53
C GLY A 123 -9.30 -3.80 4.87
N ARG A 124 -8.54 -3.32 3.88
CA ARG A 124 -7.14 -2.92 4.05
C ARG A 124 -7.00 -1.70 4.99
N GLN A 125 -7.87 -0.71 4.88
CA GLN A 125 -7.86 0.46 5.76
C GLN A 125 -8.15 0.09 7.22
N VAL A 126 -9.17 -0.75 7.45
CA VAL A 126 -9.50 -1.24 8.79
C VAL A 126 -8.30 -2.00 9.36
N LEU A 127 -7.71 -2.91 8.59
CA LEU A 127 -6.56 -3.68 9.04
C LEU A 127 -5.35 -2.80 9.39
N ARG A 128 -5.02 -1.82 8.53
CA ARG A 128 -3.95 -0.84 8.78
C ARG A 128 -4.22 0.04 9.98
N GLY A 129 -5.46 0.46 10.20
CA GLY A 129 -5.86 1.29 11.34
C GLY A 129 -5.80 0.54 12.66
N SER A 130 -6.34 -0.69 12.71
CA SER A 130 -6.30 -1.52 13.91
C SER A 130 -4.88 -1.95 14.26
N SER A 131 -4.06 -2.30 13.26
CA SER A 131 -2.67 -2.71 13.48
C SER A 131 -1.79 -1.58 13.99
N SER A 132 -1.90 -0.40 13.41
CA SER A 132 -1.12 0.75 13.87
C SER A 132 -1.52 1.21 15.26
N HIS A 133 -2.80 1.11 15.61
CA HIS A 133 -3.26 1.41 16.96
C HIS A 133 -2.79 0.40 18.01
N GLU A 134 -2.95 -0.91 17.76
CA GLU A 134 -2.46 -1.95 18.69
C GLU A 134 -0.94 -1.84 18.90
N MET A 135 -0.19 -1.60 17.82
CA MET A 135 1.26 -1.43 17.89
C MET A 135 1.65 -0.13 18.60
N TYR A 136 0.91 0.96 18.43
CA TYR A 136 1.16 2.22 19.14
C TYR A 136 1.01 2.03 20.65
N GLU A 137 -0.07 1.39 21.09
CA GLU A 137 -0.27 1.06 22.51
C GLU A 137 0.89 0.22 23.04
N LYS A 138 1.34 -0.78 22.28
CA LYS A 138 2.47 -1.61 22.69
C LYS A 138 3.79 -0.84 22.76
N LEU A 139 4.05 0.05 21.81
CA LEU A 139 5.27 0.85 21.83
C LEU A 139 5.33 1.73 23.06
N LYS A 140 4.21 2.32 23.51
CA LYS A 140 4.18 3.10 24.76
C LYS A 140 4.54 2.27 26.00
N GLU A 141 4.22 0.98 26.00
CA GLU A 141 4.60 0.07 27.10
C GLU A 141 6.08 -0.34 27.04
N ILE A 142 6.64 -0.44 25.83
CA ILE A 142 7.98 -1.00 25.58
C ILE A 142 9.06 0.10 25.57
N CYS A 143 8.74 1.27 25.03
CA CYS A 143 9.65 2.37 24.79
C CYS A 143 9.60 3.37 25.94
N ASN A 144 10.74 4.01 26.21
CA ASN A 144 10.76 5.19 27.07
C ASN A 144 10.30 6.45 26.30
N GLU A 145 10.09 7.56 27.02
CA GLU A 145 9.61 8.83 26.44
C GLU A 145 10.53 9.35 25.33
N GLY A 146 11.86 9.27 25.52
CA GLY A 146 12.83 9.70 24.50
C GLY A 146 12.71 8.90 23.21
N GLN A 147 12.53 7.57 23.31
CA GLN A 147 12.32 6.71 22.16
C GLN A 147 10.98 7.00 21.47
N MET A 148 9.91 7.27 22.22
CA MET A 148 8.62 7.69 21.65
C MET A 148 8.74 9.03 20.92
N LYS A 149 9.52 9.98 21.45
CA LYS A 149 9.83 11.24 20.74
C LYS A 149 10.65 11.01 19.47
N SER A 150 11.56 10.06 19.45
CA SER A 150 12.24 9.68 18.20
C SER A 150 11.25 9.09 17.19
N VAL A 151 10.33 8.22 17.61
CA VAL A 151 9.28 7.65 16.72
C VAL A 151 8.42 8.76 16.10
N GLU A 152 7.99 9.75 16.88
CA GLU A 152 7.19 10.88 16.40
C GLU A 152 7.89 11.70 15.29
N ASN A 153 9.23 11.73 15.29
CA ASN A 153 10.03 12.59 14.42
C ASN A 153 10.85 11.83 13.37
N ALA A 154 10.81 10.50 13.39
CA ALA A 154 11.67 9.64 12.55
C ALA A 154 11.26 9.63 11.07
N ILE A 155 10.03 10.02 10.74
CA ILE A 155 9.61 10.22 9.35
C ILE A 155 9.10 11.64 9.12
N ASP A 156 9.31 12.13 7.91
CA ASP A 156 8.71 13.37 7.42
C ASP A 156 7.35 13.07 6.76
N PRO A 157 6.22 13.51 7.32
CA PRO A 157 4.88 13.28 6.75
C PRO A 157 4.73 13.80 5.32
N ARG A 158 5.53 14.80 4.91
CA ARG A 158 5.48 15.38 3.55
C ARG A 158 5.92 14.40 2.48
N LEU A 159 6.68 13.36 2.84
CA LEU A 159 7.11 12.32 1.91
C LEU A 159 5.96 11.38 1.52
N PHE A 160 4.87 11.36 2.30
CA PHE A 160 3.73 10.46 2.12
C PHE A 160 2.44 11.18 1.69
N GLY A 161 2.53 12.48 1.38
CA GLY A 161 1.40 13.27 0.87
C GLY A 161 1.52 14.77 1.12
N LYS A 162 0.46 15.52 0.79
CA LYS A 162 0.35 16.96 1.11
C LYS A 162 -0.19 17.19 2.52
N THR A 163 0.34 16.47 3.49
CA THR A 163 -0.06 16.64 4.89
C THR A 163 0.92 17.60 5.55
N ASP A 164 0.40 18.68 6.12
CA ASP A 164 1.21 19.60 6.93
C ASP A 164 1.66 18.88 8.22
N PRO A 165 2.96 18.69 8.45
CA PRO A 165 3.46 18.01 9.65
C PRO A 165 3.05 18.68 10.96
N GLU A 166 2.78 19.98 10.96
CA GLU A 166 2.37 20.71 12.16
C GLU A 166 0.90 20.44 12.52
N SER A 167 0.09 20.03 11.54
CA SER A 167 -1.32 19.69 11.75
C SER A 167 -1.53 18.30 12.37
N LEU A 168 -0.48 17.47 12.44
CA LEU A 168 -0.56 16.10 12.95
C LEU A 168 -0.26 16.01 14.44
N THR A 169 -1.10 15.27 15.17
CA THR A 169 -0.82 14.91 16.57
C THR A 169 0.38 13.98 16.68
N ALA A 170 1.02 13.94 17.85
CA ALA A 170 2.12 13.01 18.16
C ALA A 170 1.73 11.54 17.90
N GLU A 171 0.52 11.16 18.29
CA GLU A 171 -0.02 9.82 18.02
C GLU A 171 -0.16 9.55 16.51
N ALA A 172 -0.66 10.52 15.74
CA ALA A 172 -0.80 10.36 14.29
C ALA A 172 0.56 10.18 13.60
N LYS A 173 1.58 10.94 14.00
CA LYS A 173 2.95 10.79 13.52
C LYS A 173 3.52 9.42 13.88
N SER A 174 3.32 8.99 15.12
CA SER A 174 3.78 7.68 15.58
C SER A 174 3.12 6.53 14.80
N LYS A 175 1.79 6.60 14.58
CA LYS A 175 1.06 5.59 13.79
C LYS A 175 1.53 5.57 12.34
N MET A 176 1.89 6.72 11.77
CA MET A 176 2.47 6.78 10.43
C MET A 176 3.85 6.09 10.39
N TRP A 177 4.73 6.36 11.35
CA TRP A 177 6.02 5.65 11.46
C TRP A 177 5.80 4.14 11.64
N ILE A 178 4.84 3.72 12.45
CA ILE A 178 4.51 2.30 12.63
C ILE A 178 4.11 1.66 11.29
N GLN A 179 3.24 2.30 10.51
CA GLN A 179 2.74 1.76 9.25
C GLN A 179 3.82 1.71 8.17
N GLU A 180 4.60 2.78 8.05
CA GLU A 180 5.60 2.93 7.00
C GLU A 180 6.94 2.28 7.35
N VAL A 181 7.17 1.96 8.63
CA VAL A 181 8.43 1.38 9.11
C VAL A 181 8.15 0.02 9.73
N LEU A 182 7.58 -0.07 10.93
CA LEU A 182 7.49 -1.37 11.62
C LEU A 182 6.65 -2.43 10.91
N LEU A 183 5.55 -2.03 10.26
CA LEU A 183 4.64 -2.92 9.58
C LEU A 183 4.95 -3.07 8.08
N ASP A 184 6.02 -2.44 7.58
CA ASP A 184 6.45 -2.67 6.20
C ASP A 184 6.90 -4.12 6.02
N ARG A 185 6.60 -4.68 4.85
CA ARG A 185 6.92 -6.07 4.49
C ARG A 185 8.41 -6.38 4.63
N ALA A 186 9.28 -5.41 4.36
CA ALA A 186 10.74 -5.57 4.43
C ALA A 186 11.30 -5.45 5.85
N SER A 187 10.51 -5.02 6.84
CA SER A 187 11.00 -4.70 8.19
C SER A 187 11.22 -5.91 9.07
N TYR A 188 10.43 -6.97 8.89
CA TYR A 188 10.49 -8.13 9.78
C TYR A 188 11.89 -8.77 9.80
N ASP A 189 12.46 -9.05 8.63
CA ASP A 189 13.77 -9.70 8.53
C ASP A 189 14.89 -8.80 9.09
N ILE A 190 14.77 -7.48 8.87
CA ILE A 190 15.69 -6.47 9.45
C ILE A 190 15.62 -6.53 10.99
N LEU A 191 14.41 -6.52 11.55
CA LEU A 191 14.20 -6.58 12.99
C LEU A 191 14.70 -7.90 13.59
N VAL A 192 14.51 -9.02 12.88
CA VAL A 192 15.10 -10.32 13.27
C VAL A 192 16.61 -10.21 13.34
N ASP A 193 17.27 -9.68 12.31
CA ASP A 193 18.72 -9.52 12.28
C ASP A 193 19.23 -8.57 13.37
N MET A 194 18.53 -7.47 13.63
CA MET A 194 18.85 -6.52 14.70
C MET A 194 18.61 -7.09 16.12
N SER A 195 17.79 -8.14 16.25
CA SER A 195 17.45 -8.75 17.54
C SER A 195 18.38 -9.88 17.97
N ARG A 196 19.22 -10.38 17.06
CA ARG A 196 20.29 -11.34 17.35
C ARG A 196 21.40 -10.64 18.11
#